data_AF-C6GDR2-F1
#
_entry.id   AF-C6GDR2-F1
#
_cell.length_a   1.000
_cell.length_b   1.000
_cell.length_c   1.000
_cell.angle_alpha   90.00
_cell.angle_beta   90.00
_cell.angle_gamma   90.00
#
_symmetry.space_group_name_H-M   'P 1'
#
loop_
_entity.id
_entity.type
_entity.pdbx_description
1 polymer ?
#
loop_
_entity_poly.entity_id
_entity_poly.type
_entity_poly.pdbx_seq_one_letter_code
_entity_poly.pdbx_strand_id
1 'polypeptide(L)'
;CVSVLADSKYFLGSYENIKIVSQHSTKPILCKDFIIDAFQIKLARVMGANAVLLMLSALDDKNYLELFNLAKSLNMSVLTEVSNQQEIKCLLKLQYDIIGINNRDLHTLTTDINNTLKLRSLLPKDALIISESGIYSHAQIKALAPYVNGFL
;
A
#
# COMPACT_ATOMS: atom_id res chain seq x y z
N CYS A 1 -8.23 -2.88 -9.40
CA CYS A 1 -6.76 -2.87 -9.34
C CYS A 1 -6.29 -4.31 -9.22
N VAL A 2 -5.08 -4.62 -9.67
CA VAL A 2 -4.40 -5.89 -9.38
C VAL A 2 -3.11 -5.54 -8.63
N SER A 3 -2.91 -6.13 -7.46
CA SER A 3 -1.65 -6.03 -6.72
C SER A 3 -0.73 -7.16 -7.13
N VAL A 4 0.54 -6.85 -7.42
CA VAL A 4 1.53 -7.83 -7.85
C VAL A 4 2.76 -7.71 -6.95
N LEU A 5 3.13 -8.81 -6.30
CA LEU A 5 4.31 -8.91 -5.46
C LEU A 5 5.58 -8.90 -6.33
N ALA A 6 6.50 -7.98 -6.06
CA ALA A 6 7.76 -7.83 -6.79
C ALA A 6 9.00 -8.27 -5.99
N ASP A 7 8.90 -8.32 -4.66
CA ASP A 7 9.99 -8.79 -3.79
C ASP A 7 10.27 -10.28 -4.03
N SER A 8 11.50 -10.59 -4.44
CA SER A 8 11.92 -11.96 -4.75
C SER A 8 12.35 -12.77 -3.51
N LYS A 9 12.80 -12.11 -2.44
CA LYS A 9 13.45 -12.77 -1.31
C LYS A 9 12.46 -13.39 -0.33
N TYR A 10 11.43 -12.65 0.05
CA TYR A 10 10.46 -13.05 1.07
C TYR A 10 9.15 -13.50 0.44
N PHE A 11 8.78 -12.95 -0.71
CA PHE A 11 7.51 -13.24 -1.38
C PHE A 11 7.64 -14.03 -2.69
N LEU A 12 8.87 -14.36 -3.12
CA LEU A 12 9.13 -15.07 -4.39
C LEU A 12 8.48 -14.38 -5.61
N GLY A 13 8.31 -13.06 -5.51
CA GLY A 13 7.80 -12.18 -6.55
C GLY A 13 8.88 -11.79 -7.56
N SER A 14 8.46 -11.01 -8.55
CA SER A 14 9.37 -10.48 -9.58
C SER A 14 8.72 -9.30 -10.29
N TYR A 15 9.56 -8.35 -10.70
CA TYR A 15 9.15 -7.21 -11.52
C TYR A 15 8.66 -7.64 -12.92
N GLU A 16 9.13 -8.77 -13.44
CA GLU A 16 8.63 -9.37 -14.68
C GLU A 16 7.16 -9.81 -14.54
N ASN A 17 6.71 -10.21 -13.34
CA ASN A 17 5.29 -10.51 -13.12
C ASN A 17 4.41 -9.28 -13.33
N ILE A 18 4.89 -8.09 -12.94
CA ILE A 18 4.18 -6.82 -13.21
C ILE A 18 4.02 -6.63 -14.72
N LYS A 19 5.07 -6.89 -15.49
CA LYS A 19 5.04 -6.79 -16.96
C LYS A 19 4.08 -7.80 -17.59
N ILE A 20 4.08 -9.04 -17.12
CA ILE A 20 3.15 -10.07 -17.60
C ILE A 20 1.71 -9.64 -17.31
N VAL A 21 1.41 -9.19 -16.09
CA VAL A 21 0.06 -8.76 -15.71
C VAL A 21 -0.36 -7.50 -16.48
N SER A 22 0.55 -6.56 -16.72
CA SER A 22 0.25 -5.31 -17.46
C SER A 22 -0.11 -5.56 -18.93
N GLN A 23 0.42 -6.62 -19.52
CA GLN A 23 0.07 -7.03 -20.88
C GLN A 23 -1.30 -7.72 -20.98
N HIS A 24 -1.82 -8.26 -19.87
CA HIS A 24 -3.03 -9.10 -19.87
C HIS A 24 -4.20 -8.51 -19.06
N SER A 25 -4.02 -7.37 -18.39
CA SER A 25 -5.02 -6.73 -17.55
C SER A 25 -5.31 -5.30 -18.01
N THR A 26 -6.58 -4.95 -18.12
CA THR A 26 -7.03 -3.55 -18.31
C THR A 26 -7.16 -2.79 -17.00
N LYS A 27 -7.02 -3.46 -15.84
CA LYS A 27 -7.08 -2.84 -14.52
C LYS A 27 -5.72 -2.23 -14.16
N PRO A 28 -5.69 -1.10 -13.41
CA PRO A 28 -4.45 -0.57 -12.87
C PRO A 28 -3.69 -1.59 -12.02
N ILE A 29 -2.37 -1.53 -12.06
CA ILE A 29 -1.48 -2.45 -11.35
C ILE A 29 -0.72 -1.72 -10.25
N LEU A 30 -0.78 -2.28 -9.05
CA LEU A 30 0.02 -1.89 -7.89
C LEU A 30 1.27 -2.77 -7.82
N CYS A 31 2.45 -2.14 -7.87
CA CYS A 31 3.70 -2.77 -7.49
C CYS A 31 3.75 -2.88 -5.96
N LYS A 32 3.65 -4.12 -5.44
CA LYS A 32 3.78 -4.41 -4.02
C LYS A 32 5.18 -4.94 -3.74
N ASP A 33 6.03 -4.05 -3.24
CA ASP A 33 7.44 -4.31 -2.91
C ASP A 33 7.82 -3.48 -1.67
N PHE A 34 8.92 -3.82 -1.01
CA PHE A 34 9.57 -3.00 0.01
C PHE A 34 10.40 -1.91 -0.69
N ILE A 35 9.74 -0.83 -1.11
CA ILE A 35 10.40 0.26 -1.84
C ILE A 35 11.19 1.14 -0.87
N ILE A 36 12.51 1.17 -1.06
CA ILE A 36 13.46 1.99 -0.29
C ILE A 36 14.34 2.87 -1.19
N ASP A 37 14.32 2.65 -2.51
CA ASP A 37 15.15 3.38 -3.47
C ASP A 37 14.36 3.82 -4.72
N ALA A 38 14.75 4.97 -5.28
CA ALA A 38 14.17 5.55 -6.48
C ALA A 38 14.23 4.62 -7.71
N PHE A 39 15.24 3.76 -7.79
CA PHE A 39 15.38 2.75 -8.82
C PHE A 39 14.17 1.81 -8.87
N GLN A 40 13.65 1.37 -7.72
CA GLN A 40 12.50 0.47 -7.64
C GLN A 40 11.24 1.09 -8.24
N ILE A 41 10.99 2.38 -7.98
CA ILE A 41 9.84 3.10 -8.56
C ILE A 41 9.98 3.21 -10.08
N LYS A 42 11.17 3.58 -10.57
CA LYS A 42 11.43 3.67 -12.01
C LYS A 42 11.28 2.32 -12.69
N LEU A 43 11.79 1.25 -12.08
CA LEU A 43 11.66 -0.11 -12.57
C LEU A 43 10.20 -0.55 -12.60
N ALA A 44 9.43 -0.33 -11.52
CA ALA A 44 8.00 -0.61 -11.47
C ALA A 44 7.26 0.09 -12.62
N ARG A 45 7.58 1.36 -12.86
CA ARG A 45 6.96 2.13 -13.95
C ARG A 45 7.28 1.56 -15.33
N VAL A 46 8.54 1.22 -15.58
CA VAL A 46 8.98 0.59 -16.86
C VAL A 46 8.29 -0.76 -17.07
N MET A 47 8.03 -1.51 -16.01
CA MET A 47 7.31 -2.79 -16.07
C MET A 47 5.79 -2.63 -16.21
N GLY A 48 5.27 -1.40 -16.19
CA GLY A 48 3.86 -1.10 -16.44
C GLY A 48 3.01 -0.94 -15.17
N ALA A 49 3.63 -0.74 -14.00
CA ALA A 49 2.88 -0.38 -12.81
C ALA A 49 2.22 1.01 -12.94
N ASN A 50 1.05 1.14 -12.33
CA ASN A 50 0.29 2.39 -12.20
C ASN A 50 0.35 2.97 -10.79
N ALA A 51 0.67 2.13 -9.80
CA ALA A 51 0.82 2.53 -8.42
C ALA A 51 1.98 1.79 -7.75
N VAL A 52 2.48 2.35 -6.65
CA VAL A 52 3.52 1.77 -5.80
C VAL A 52 3.08 1.78 -4.34
N LEU A 53 3.57 0.80 -3.57
CA LEU A 53 3.47 0.74 -2.12
C LEU A 53 4.62 1.53 -1.49
N LEU A 54 4.33 2.46 -0.58
CA LEU A 54 5.33 3.06 0.32
C LEU A 54 4.92 2.80 1.77
N MET A 55 5.83 2.31 2.60
CA MET A 55 5.53 1.88 3.96
C MET A 55 6.20 2.81 4.98
N LEU A 56 5.42 3.40 5.89
CA LEU A 56 5.99 4.26 6.94
C LEU A 56 6.74 3.48 8.02
N SER A 57 6.59 2.16 8.07
CA SER A 57 7.42 1.28 8.90
C SER A 57 8.84 1.10 8.36
N ALA A 58 9.09 1.42 7.09
CA ALA A 58 10.37 1.19 6.40
C ALA A 58 11.06 2.49 5.94
N LEU A 59 10.34 3.62 5.94
CA LEU A 59 10.81 4.89 5.42
C LEU A 59 10.70 5.97 6.50
N ASP A 60 11.74 6.80 6.60
CA ASP A 60 11.62 8.07 7.32
C ASP A 60 10.87 9.12 6.46
N ASP A 61 10.45 10.21 7.11
CA ASP A 61 9.66 11.28 6.47
C ASP A 61 10.34 11.86 5.21
N LYS A 62 11.68 11.95 5.22
CA LYS A 62 12.44 12.52 4.10
C LYS A 62 12.42 11.56 2.91
N ASN A 63 12.81 10.31 3.12
CA ASN A 63 12.85 9.29 2.08
C ASN A 63 11.45 9.02 1.52
N TYR A 64 10.43 8.98 2.39
CA TYR A 64 9.04 8.87 1.96
C TYR A 64 8.64 10.01 1.01
N LEU A 65 8.93 11.27 1.35
CA LEU A 65 8.57 12.41 0.49
C LEU A 65 9.33 12.41 -0.83
N GLU A 66 10.61 12.04 -0.84
CA GLU A 66 11.40 11.92 -2.08
C GLU A 66 10.80 10.85 -3.02
N LEU A 67 10.48 9.68 -2.48
CA LEU A 67 9.88 8.57 -3.23
C LEU A 67 8.44 8.87 -3.66
N PHE A 68 7.65 9.49 -2.80
CA PHE A 68 6.29 9.94 -3.12
C PHE A 68 6.32 10.91 -4.30
N ASN A 69 7.12 11.97 -4.22
CA ASN A 69 7.24 12.96 -5.29
C ASN A 69 7.74 12.37 -6.61
N LEU A 70 8.69 11.43 -6.55
CA LEU A 70 9.11 10.69 -7.74
C LEU A 70 7.95 9.91 -8.36
N ALA A 71 7.19 9.13 -7.58
CA ALA A 71 6.02 8.42 -8.07
C ALA A 71 4.99 9.37 -8.71
N LYS A 72 4.71 10.52 -8.06
CA LYS A 72 3.82 11.55 -8.62
C LYS A 72 4.32 12.09 -9.96
N SER A 73 5.61 12.41 -10.08
CA SER A 73 6.21 12.89 -11.34
C SER A 73 6.12 11.88 -12.49
N LEU A 74 6.00 10.59 -12.17
CA LEU A 74 5.82 9.51 -13.14
C LEU A 74 4.34 9.19 -13.42
N ASN A 75 3.42 10.00 -12.91
CA ASN A 75 1.97 9.80 -12.96
C ASN A 75 1.53 8.46 -12.34
N MET A 76 2.13 8.10 -11.21
CA MET A 76 1.76 6.93 -10.42
C MET A 76 1.02 7.35 -9.15
N SER A 77 0.05 6.52 -8.73
CA SER A 77 -0.56 6.65 -7.41
C SER A 77 0.32 6.01 -6.33
N VAL A 78 0.22 6.50 -5.10
CA VAL A 78 0.91 5.90 -3.95
C VAL A 78 -0.11 5.31 -2.98
N LEU A 79 0.04 4.02 -2.67
CA LEU A 79 -0.60 3.40 -1.51
C LEU A 79 0.38 3.53 -0.35
N THR A 80 0.05 4.38 0.61
CA THR A 80 0.87 4.59 1.82
C THR A 80 0.39 3.67 2.93
N GLU A 81 1.19 2.66 3.25
CA GLU A 81 0.86 1.65 4.25
C GLU A 81 1.24 2.14 5.66
N VAL A 82 0.29 1.95 6.58
CA VAL A 82 0.43 2.17 8.02
C VAL A 82 -0.12 0.98 8.80
N SER A 83 0.47 0.73 9.96
CA SER A 83 0.18 -0.40 10.84
C SER A 83 -0.15 0.02 12.27
N ASN A 84 0.19 1.25 12.67
CA ASN A 84 0.01 1.75 14.03
C ASN A 84 -0.26 3.26 14.11
N GLN A 85 -0.59 3.73 15.32
CA GLN A 85 -0.93 5.14 15.57
C GLN A 85 0.25 6.10 15.36
N GLN A 86 1.49 5.65 15.60
CA GLN A 86 2.66 6.51 15.43
C GLN A 86 2.92 6.81 13.95
N GLU A 87 2.81 5.80 13.10
CA GLU A 87 2.88 5.95 11.65
C GLU A 87 1.79 6.88 11.11
N ILE A 88 0.56 6.78 11.63
CA ILE A 88 -0.51 7.75 11.29
C ILE A 88 -0.14 9.17 11.69
N LYS A 89 0.44 9.38 12.88
CA LYS A 89 0.88 10.73 13.29
C LYS A 89 1.95 11.30 12.37
N CYS A 90 2.83 10.46 11.81
CA CYS A 90 3.78 10.88 10.79
C CYS A 90 3.05 11.19 9.47
N LEU A 91 2.24 10.25 8.98
CA LEU A 91 1.46 10.37 7.74
C LEU A 91 0.68 11.68 7.63
N LEU A 92 0.01 12.10 8.72
CA LEU A 92 -0.82 13.31 8.74
C LEU A 92 -0.04 14.61 8.57
N LYS A 93 1.30 14.57 8.63
CA LYS A 93 2.19 15.70 8.36
C LYS A 93 2.75 15.67 6.93
N LEU A 94 2.50 14.60 6.19
CA LEU A 94 3.08 14.32 4.88
C LEU A 94 2.01 14.42 3.78
N GLN A 95 2.46 14.45 2.53
CA GLN A 95 1.59 14.29 1.37
C GLN A 95 1.29 12.79 1.16
N TYR A 96 0.04 12.46 0.84
CA TYR A 96 -0.37 11.08 0.55
C TYR A 96 -1.55 11.07 -0.44
N ASP A 97 -1.73 9.95 -1.14
CA ASP A 97 -2.88 9.73 -2.03
C ASP A 97 -3.92 8.81 -1.38
N ILE A 98 -3.51 7.58 -1.06
CA ILE A 98 -4.35 6.49 -0.56
C ILE A 98 -3.66 5.91 0.67
N ILE A 99 -4.43 5.65 1.72
CA ILE A 99 -3.92 5.07 2.97
C ILE A 99 -4.29 3.60 3.01
N GLY A 100 -3.27 2.76 3.16
CA GLY A 100 -3.40 1.33 3.41
C GLY A 100 -3.26 1.03 4.90
N ILE A 101 -4.29 0.48 5.53
CA ILE A 101 -4.18 0.01 6.92
C ILE A 101 -3.87 -1.48 6.89
N ASN A 102 -2.66 -1.86 7.26
CA ASN A 102 -2.25 -3.25 7.31
C ASN A 102 -2.67 -3.88 8.65
N ASN A 103 -3.57 -4.87 8.57
CA ASN A 103 -4.02 -5.62 9.74
C ASN A 103 -3.01 -6.69 10.19
N ARG A 104 -1.97 -6.98 9.40
CA ARG A 104 -0.91 -7.92 9.73
C ARG A 104 0.28 -7.19 10.33
N ASP A 105 0.67 -7.61 11.52
CA ASP A 105 1.94 -7.19 12.12
C ASP A 105 3.09 -7.92 11.41
N LEU A 106 4.06 -7.17 10.87
CA LEU A 106 5.18 -7.75 10.10
C LEU A 106 6.25 -8.43 10.97
N HIS A 107 6.28 -8.15 12.28
CA HIS A 107 7.21 -8.77 13.23
C HIS A 107 6.64 -10.07 13.79
N THR A 108 5.34 -10.13 14.07
CA THR A 108 4.69 -11.29 14.70
C THR A 108 3.88 -12.14 13.72
N LEU A 109 3.61 -11.63 12.52
CA LEU A 109 2.73 -12.21 11.48
C LEU A 109 1.27 -12.40 11.91
N THR A 110 0.92 -11.99 13.13
CA THR A 110 -0.45 -12.01 13.64
C THR A 110 -1.32 -11.02 12.86
N THR A 111 -2.61 -11.30 12.75
CA THR A 111 -3.53 -10.47 11.97
C THR A 111 -4.78 -10.16 12.78
N ASP A 112 -5.09 -8.88 12.97
CA ASP A 112 -6.29 -8.40 13.67
C ASP A 112 -7.01 -7.36 12.81
N ILE A 113 -8.15 -7.74 12.21
CA ILE A 113 -8.95 -6.83 11.38
C ILE A 113 -9.55 -5.66 12.18
N ASN A 114 -9.60 -5.75 13.51
CA ASN A 114 -10.02 -4.63 14.35
C ASN A 114 -8.98 -3.49 14.34
N ASN A 115 -7.75 -3.73 13.87
CA ASN A 115 -6.75 -2.69 13.68
C ASN A 115 -7.26 -1.61 12.71
N THR A 116 -7.92 -2.02 11.61
CA THR A 116 -8.59 -1.10 10.69
C THR A 116 -9.57 -0.17 11.41
N LEU A 117 -10.43 -0.70 12.29
CA LEU A 117 -11.42 0.13 13.01
C LEU A 117 -10.75 1.11 13.98
N LYS A 118 -9.75 0.64 14.73
CA LYS A 118 -8.99 1.46 15.67
C LYS A 118 -8.30 2.62 14.95
N LEU A 119 -7.55 2.31 13.89
CA LEU A 119 -6.74 3.27 13.15
C LEU A 119 -7.57 4.21 12.28
N ARG A 120 -8.66 3.73 11.68
CA ARG A 120 -9.58 4.56 10.88
C ARG A 120 -10.11 5.76 11.64
N SER A 121 -10.36 5.61 12.95
CA SER A 121 -10.87 6.67 13.81
C SER A 121 -9.91 7.87 13.96
N LEU A 122 -8.62 7.67 13.66
CA LEU A 122 -7.56 8.68 13.75
C LEU A 122 -7.34 9.41 12.43
N LEU A 123 -7.95 8.95 11.34
CA LEU A 123 -7.75 9.48 9.99
C LEU A 123 -8.87 10.44 9.59
N PRO A 124 -8.59 11.42 8.69
CA PRO A 124 -9.61 12.30 8.13
C PRO A 124 -10.80 11.54 7.57
N LYS A 125 -11.99 12.13 7.66
CA LYS A 125 -13.23 11.46 7.22
C LYS A 125 -13.26 11.23 5.70
N ASP A 126 -12.61 12.11 4.94
CA ASP A 126 -12.51 12.15 3.48
C ASP A 126 -11.29 11.39 2.92
N ALA A 127 -10.42 10.85 3.78
CA ALA A 127 -9.28 10.05 3.32
C ALA A 127 -9.75 8.77 2.60
N LEU A 128 -9.05 8.40 1.52
CA LEU A 128 -9.25 7.14 0.81
C LEU A 128 -8.51 6.01 1.53
N ILE A 129 -9.26 5.10 2.13
CA ILE A 129 -8.73 4.03 2.99
C ILE A 129 -8.90 2.66 2.34
N ILE A 130 -7.84 1.86 2.35
CA ILE A 130 -7.86 0.44 1.99
C ILE A 130 -7.53 -0.37 3.25
N SER A 131 -8.36 -1.36 3.59
CA SER A 131 -8.05 -2.31 4.66
C SER A 131 -7.31 -3.52 4.08
N GLU A 132 -6.11 -3.80 4.59
CA GLU A 132 -5.23 -4.82 4.02
C GLU A 132 -5.02 -5.99 4.97
N SER A 133 -4.92 -7.21 4.43
CA SER A 133 -4.68 -8.46 5.16
C SER A 133 -5.83 -8.90 6.09
N GLY A 134 -5.94 -10.22 6.29
CA GLY A 134 -6.82 -10.82 7.31
C GLY A 134 -8.29 -10.95 6.95
N ILE A 135 -8.65 -10.63 5.71
CA ILE A 135 -10.03 -10.67 5.21
C ILE A 135 -10.21 -11.96 4.41
N TYR A 136 -10.92 -12.91 5.00
CA TYR A 136 -11.13 -14.25 4.46
C TYR A 136 -12.61 -14.56 4.15
N SER A 137 -13.52 -13.68 4.56
CA SER A 137 -14.96 -13.92 4.44
C SER A 137 -15.75 -12.67 4.07
N HIS A 138 -16.88 -12.88 3.41
CA HIS A 138 -17.85 -11.83 3.10
C HIS A 138 -18.39 -11.13 4.35
N ALA A 139 -18.50 -11.85 5.48
CA ALA A 139 -18.92 -11.26 6.75
C ALA A 139 -17.95 -10.19 7.24
N GLN A 140 -16.63 -10.43 7.10
CA GLN A 140 -15.60 -9.45 7.44
C GLN A 140 -15.64 -8.23 6.51
N ILE A 141 -15.85 -8.45 5.20
CA ILE A 141 -16.05 -7.36 4.23
C ILE A 141 -17.24 -6.49 4.65
N LYS A 142 -18.40 -7.10 4.95
CA LYS A 142 -19.60 -6.37 5.39
C LYS A 142 -19.37 -5.57 6.67
N ALA A 143 -18.61 -6.10 7.62
CA ALA A 143 -18.31 -5.41 8.87
C ALA A 143 -17.43 -4.18 8.68
N LEU A 144 -16.46 -4.23 7.75
CA LEU A 144 -15.48 -3.17 7.54
C LEU A 144 -15.88 -2.15 6.46
N ALA A 145 -16.70 -2.54 5.49
CA ALA A 145 -17.09 -1.71 4.34
C ALA A 145 -17.64 -0.31 4.70
N PRO A 146 -18.37 -0.10 5.82
CA PRO A 146 -18.80 1.24 6.21
C PRO A 146 -17.66 2.20 6.58
N TYR A 147 -16.46 1.69 6.85
CA TYR A 147 -15.33 2.43 7.41
C TYR A 147 -14.20 2.67 6.41
N VAL A 148 -14.17 1.93 5.30
CA VAL A 148 -13.09 1.95 4.31
C VAL A 148 -13.62 2.03 2.88
N ASN A 149 -12.76 2.39 1.94
CA ASN A 149 -13.10 2.56 0.52
C ASN A 149 -12.73 1.33 -0.32
N GLY A 150 -11.96 0.40 0.22
CA GLY A 150 -11.57 -0.83 -0.46
C GLY A 150 -10.81 -1.80 0.43
N PHE A 151 -10.39 -2.91 -0.17
CA PHE A 151 -9.74 -4.03 0.50
C PHE A 151 -8.56 -4.54 -0.34
N LEU A 152 -7.53 -5.06 0.33
CA LEU A 152 -6.37 -5.71 -0.31
C LEU A 152 -5.91 -6.97 0.43
#